data_AF-A0A7S0X6B0-F1
#
_entry.id   AF-A0A7S0X6B0-F1
#
_cell.length_a   1.000
_cell.length_b   1.000
_cell.length_c   1.000
_cell.angle_alpha   90.00
_cell.angle_beta   90.00
_cell.angle_gamma   90.00
#
_symmetry.space_group_name_H-M   'P 1'
#
loop_
_entity.id
_entity.type
_entity.pdbx_description
1 polymer ?
#
loop_
_entity_poly.entity_id
_entity_poly.type
_entity_poly.pdbx_seq_one_letter_code
_entity_poly.pdbx_strand_id
1 'polypeptide(L)'
;GARRGGAAPRRGAAAPVRAAVSEPTETKQAGYLQRKKEQDAKGFTRKKLSKLASPTPSDIAIAQACVPNKIKFVAEAYGLTEDDYELYGKYKAKINLDVRDSLKHRGAGYYVVVAGITPTPLGEGKSTTTIGLCQALGAHMDKEVVACIRQPSMGPTFGIKGGAAGGGYSQVVPMEEMNLHLTGDIHAIGAANNLLAAAIDTRVFHEKTQSAEALFRRLCPTKKDGTQFFAGSMFRRLKKLGIDKTDPSELTEEERAAFAKLNIDDDKITWRRVLDVNDRFLRGITVGQNATEKGHSRETGFDITVASEIMACLAMTTSLADMRERLGAMVVATDTSGDPVTADDLGLGGALTVLMQDSMRPTLMQTLEGTATLVHAGPFANIASGNSSVIADQVGLVMVGDGGFVITEAGVGADIGL
;
A
#
# COMPACT_ATOMS: atom_id res chain seq x y z
N GLY A 1 26.71 -23.17 59.23
CA GLY A 1 27.03 -21.99 58.41
C GLY A 1 26.81 -22.29 56.95
N ALA A 2 26.07 -21.41 56.25
CA ALA A 2 25.94 -21.16 54.80
C ALA A 2 26.25 -22.30 53.79
N ARG A 3 25.25 -22.82 53.04
CA ARG A 3 24.69 -22.33 51.75
C ARG A 3 25.72 -22.13 50.61
N ARG A 4 25.53 -22.85 49.49
CA ARG A 4 25.40 -22.30 48.11
C ARG A 4 24.97 -23.40 47.14
N GLY A 5 23.66 -23.51 46.91
CA GLY A 5 23.07 -24.12 45.72
C GLY A 5 22.37 -23.00 44.94
N GLY A 6 22.85 -22.68 43.75
CA GLY A 6 22.27 -21.63 42.90
C GLY A 6 21.03 -22.16 42.19
N ALA A 7 19.85 -21.66 42.56
CA ALA A 7 18.61 -21.86 41.84
C ALA A 7 18.45 -20.78 40.76
N ALA A 8 18.13 -21.19 39.54
CA ALA A 8 17.74 -20.31 38.45
C ALA A 8 16.43 -19.55 38.78
N PRO A 9 16.26 -18.30 38.35
CA PRO A 9 15.05 -17.54 38.66
C PRO A 9 13.87 -18.07 37.83
N ARG A 10 12.81 -18.49 38.53
CA ARG A 10 11.50 -18.75 37.94
C ARG A 10 10.95 -17.44 37.38
N ARG A 11 10.69 -17.39 36.06
CA ARG A 11 9.91 -16.31 35.43
C ARG A 11 8.52 -16.31 36.06
N GLY A 12 8.16 -15.20 36.71
CA GLY A 12 6.80 -14.98 37.21
C GLY A 12 5.82 -15.01 36.05
N ALA A 13 4.77 -15.82 36.16
CA ALA A 13 3.63 -15.76 35.27
C ALA A 13 2.96 -14.40 35.45
N ALA A 14 2.98 -13.57 34.41
CA ALA A 14 2.16 -12.37 34.37
C ALA A 14 0.68 -12.79 34.32
N ALA A 15 -0.11 -12.33 35.30
CA ALA A 15 -1.55 -12.51 35.28
C ALA A 15 -2.14 -11.79 34.05
N PRO A 16 -3.17 -12.33 33.39
CA PRO A 16 -3.81 -11.65 32.27
C PRO A 16 -4.45 -10.37 32.78
N VAL A 17 -4.04 -9.23 32.22
CA VAL A 17 -4.73 -7.95 32.41
C VAL A 17 -6.10 -8.09 31.76
N ARG A 18 -7.15 -8.30 32.57
CA ARG A 18 -8.53 -8.11 32.12
C ARG A 18 -8.68 -6.63 31.77
N ALA A 19 -8.69 -6.31 30.48
CA ALA A 19 -9.25 -5.05 30.04
C ALA A 19 -10.72 -5.03 30.46
N ALA A 20 -11.07 -4.16 31.41
CA ALA A 20 -12.46 -3.87 31.71
C ALA A 20 -13.10 -3.32 30.44
N VAL A 21 -14.05 -4.07 29.88
CA VAL A 21 -14.95 -3.55 28.85
C VAL A 21 -15.77 -2.47 29.53
N SER A 22 -15.41 -1.20 29.35
CA SER A 22 -16.24 -0.09 29.79
C SER A 22 -17.53 -0.13 28.96
N GLU A 23 -18.68 -0.26 29.61
CA GLU A 23 -19.97 -0.16 28.92
C GLU A 23 -20.06 1.20 28.19
N PRO A 24 -20.63 1.24 26.97
CA PRO A 24 -20.81 2.50 26.27
C PRO A 24 -21.74 3.40 27.09
N THR A 25 -21.30 4.63 27.38
CA THR A 25 -22.14 5.66 28.02
C THR A 25 -23.47 5.84 27.27
N GLU A 26 -24.59 6.07 27.97
CA GLU A 26 -25.95 6.18 27.40
C GLU A 26 -26.05 7.10 26.16
N THR A 27 -25.32 8.22 26.16
CA THR A 27 -25.27 9.18 25.04
C THR A 27 -24.69 8.57 23.75
N LYS A 28 -23.79 7.59 23.87
CA LYS A 28 -23.13 6.90 22.74
C LYS A 28 -24.02 5.81 22.13
N GLN A 29 -24.76 5.07 22.97
CA GLN A 29 -25.79 4.13 22.48
C GLN A 29 -26.92 4.86 21.75
N ALA A 30 -27.33 6.04 22.24
CA ALA A 30 -28.33 6.87 21.58
C ALA A 30 -27.89 7.30 20.16
N GLY A 31 -26.63 7.72 19.97
CA GLY A 31 -26.10 8.09 18.66
C GLY A 31 -26.03 6.93 17.66
N TYR A 32 -25.73 5.72 18.12
CA TYR A 32 -25.78 4.50 17.30
C TYR A 32 -27.22 4.17 16.86
N LEU A 33 -28.16 4.15 17.81
CA LEU A 33 -29.56 3.83 17.54
C LEU A 33 -30.24 4.86 16.62
N GLN A 34 -29.84 6.12 16.71
CA GLN A 34 -30.32 7.18 15.83
C GLN A 34 -29.83 7.00 14.38
N ARG A 35 -28.53 6.73 14.18
CA ARG A 35 -27.99 6.41 12.83
C ARG A 35 -28.63 5.16 12.24
N LYS A 36 -28.86 4.13 13.06
CA LYS A 36 -29.56 2.92 12.62
C LYS A 36 -30.97 3.23 12.10
N LYS A 37 -31.74 4.04 12.82
CA LYS A 37 -33.08 4.48 12.38
C LYS A 37 -33.02 5.30 11.08
N GLU A 38 -32.00 6.13 10.92
CA GLU A 38 -31.77 6.91 9.69
C GLU A 38 -31.32 6.04 8.51
N GLN A 39 -30.52 4.99 8.77
CA GLN A 39 -30.07 4.00 7.78
C GLN A 39 -31.23 3.12 7.28
N ASP A 40 -32.04 2.59 8.21
CA ASP A 40 -33.24 1.82 7.92
C ASP A 40 -34.25 2.64 7.09
N ALA A 41 -34.37 3.95 7.39
CA ALA A 41 -35.23 4.88 6.65
C ALA A 41 -34.73 5.22 5.22
N LYS A 42 -33.42 5.06 4.96
CA LYS A 42 -32.79 5.31 3.65
C LYS A 42 -32.64 4.05 2.79
N GLY A 43 -33.13 2.90 3.25
CA GLY A 43 -33.11 1.63 2.50
C GLY A 43 -31.76 0.91 2.48
N PHE A 44 -30.82 1.28 3.36
CA PHE A 44 -29.60 0.53 3.58
C PHE A 44 -29.81 -0.51 4.68
N THR A 45 -29.74 -1.78 4.34
CA THR A 45 -29.70 -2.87 5.33
C THR A 45 -28.56 -3.81 5.00
N ARG A 46 -27.75 -4.17 6.01
CA ARG A 46 -26.82 -5.31 5.90
C ARG A 46 -27.66 -6.55 5.58
N LYS A 47 -27.44 -7.13 4.40
CA LYS A 47 -28.30 -8.18 3.83
C LYS A 47 -27.89 -9.52 4.42
N LYS A 48 -28.62 -10.03 5.42
CA LYS A 48 -28.39 -11.40 5.89
C LYS A 48 -28.66 -12.39 4.74
N LEU A 49 -27.69 -13.25 4.44
CA LEU A 49 -27.90 -14.33 3.48
C LEU A 49 -28.91 -15.33 4.05
N SER A 50 -30.10 -15.39 3.46
CA SER A 50 -31.22 -16.22 3.95
C SER A 50 -31.39 -17.54 3.19
N LYS A 51 -30.76 -17.68 2.03
CA LYS A 51 -30.86 -18.87 1.16
C LYS A 51 -29.48 -19.32 0.73
N LEU A 52 -28.88 -20.23 1.51
CA LEU A 52 -27.62 -20.85 1.19
C LEU A 52 -27.88 -22.15 0.41
N ALA A 53 -27.28 -22.29 -0.77
CA ALA A 53 -27.32 -23.53 -1.54
C ALA A 53 -26.35 -24.59 -0.98
N SER A 54 -26.77 -25.85 -1.04
CA SER A 54 -25.96 -27.04 -0.71
C SER A 54 -26.08 -28.07 -1.84
N PRO A 55 -24.97 -28.60 -2.40
CA PRO A 55 -23.58 -28.26 -2.07
C PRO A 55 -23.24 -26.79 -2.38
N THR A 56 -22.27 -26.23 -1.65
CA THR A 56 -21.83 -24.83 -1.83
C THR A 56 -21.41 -24.60 -3.29
N PRO A 57 -22.00 -23.62 -4.00
CA PRO A 57 -21.59 -23.31 -5.37
C PRO A 57 -20.14 -22.81 -5.45
N SER A 58 -19.61 -22.69 -6.66
CA SER A 58 -18.30 -22.06 -6.85
C SER A 58 -18.31 -20.60 -6.39
N ASP A 59 -17.15 -20.10 -5.94
CA ASP A 59 -17.06 -18.75 -5.39
C ASP A 59 -17.55 -17.67 -6.37
N ILE A 60 -17.21 -17.81 -7.65
CA ILE A 60 -17.64 -16.90 -8.71
C ILE A 60 -19.16 -16.92 -8.92
N ALA A 61 -19.80 -18.09 -8.84
CA ALA A 61 -21.25 -18.20 -8.98
C ALA A 61 -21.98 -17.51 -7.82
N ILE A 62 -21.44 -17.62 -6.59
CA ILE A 62 -21.97 -16.91 -5.42
C ILE A 62 -21.80 -15.39 -5.60
N ALA A 63 -20.62 -14.94 -6.04
CA ALA A 63 -20.35 -13.52 -6.27
C ALA A 63 -21.24 -12.90 -7.35
N GLN A 64 -21.47 -13.61 -8.48
CA GLN A 64 -22.32 -13.16 -9.58
C GLN A 64 -23.81 -13.16 -9.23
N ALA A 65 -24.25 -14.06 -8.34
CA ALA A 65 -25.62 -14.10 -7.85
C ALA A 65 -25.92 -12.97 -6.84
N CYS A 66 -24.89 -12.36 -6.25
CA CYS A 66 -25.06 -11.23 -5.34
C CYS A 66 -25.40 -9.96 -6.10
N VAL A 67 -26.37 -9.20 -5.60
CA VAL A 67 -26.62 -7.81 -6.03
C VAL A 67 -26.05 -6.88 -4.94
N PRO A 68 -24.85 -6.30 -5.12
CA PRO A 68 -24.21 -5.46 -4.11
C PRO A 68 -25.01 -4.20 -3.86
N ASN A 69 -24.88 -3.62 -2.66
CA ASN A 69 -25.44 -2.29 -2.40
C ASN A 69 -24.65 -1.24 -3.19
N LYS A 70 -25.29 -0.14 -3.61
CA LYS A 70 -24.52 1.00 -4.12
C LYS A 70 -23.57 1.46 -3.02
N ILE A 71 -22.30 1.69 -3.36
CA ILE A 71 -21.26 1.93 -2.35
C ILE A 71 -21.52 3.18 -1.53
N LYS A 72 -22.21 4.18 -2.10
CA LYS A 72 -22.64 5.38 -1.37
C LYS A 72 -23.44 5.06 -0.11
N PHE A 73 -24.30 4.05 -0.16
CA PHE A 73 -25.12 3.67 1.01
C PHE A 73 -24.29 2.95 2.07
N VAL A 74 -23.27 2.20 1.65
CA VAL A 74 -22.28 1.64 2.58
C VAL A 74 -21.49 2.78 3.22
N ALA A 75 -21.00 3.74 2.44
CA ALA A 75 -20.25 4.90 2.94
C ALA A 75 -21.06 5.73 3.95
N GLU A 76 -22.30 6.10 3.60
CA GLU A 76 -23.24 6.80 4.47
C GLU A 76 -23.48 6.07 5.80
N ALA A 77 -23.49 4.73 5.79
CA ALA A 77 -23.67 3.94 7.00
C ALA A 77 -22.52 4.12 8.00
N TYR A 78 -21.30 4.41 7.52
CA TYR A 78 -20.15 4.73 8.36
C TYR A 78 -19.97 6.24 8.55
N GLY A 79 -21.00 7.05 8.28
CA GLY A 79 -20.97 8.50 8.49
C GLY A 79 -20.13 9.28 7.48
N LEU A 80 -19.80 8.67 6.34
CA LEU A 80 -19.11 9.35 5.24
C LEU A 80 -20.12 10.10 4.37
N THR A 81 -19.74 11.30 3.94
CA THR A 81 -20.44 12.18 3.02
C THR A 81 -19.88 12.06 1.60
N GLU A 82 -20.53 12.67 0.61
CA GLU A 82 -20.05 12.62 -0.79
C GLU A 82 -18.68 13.31 -0.98
N ASP A 83 -18.27 14.19 -0.06
CA ASP A 83 -16.95 14.85 -0.10
C ASP A 83 -15.82 13.95 0.45
N ASP A 84 -16.16 12.87 1.16
CA ASP A 84 -15.19 11.99 1.82
C ASP A 84 -14.65 10.89 0.89
N TYR A 85 -15.22 10.72 -0.31
CA TYR A 85 -14.82 9.65 -1.24
C TYR A 85 -15.06 9.96 -2.71
N GLU A 86 -14.32 9.28 -3.59
CA GLU A 86 -14.50 9.33 -5.04
C GLU A 86 -15.03 8.00 -5.58
N LEU A 87 -16.12 8.04 -6.32
CA LEU A 87 -16.76 6.85 -6.89
C LEU A 87 -15.97 6.26 -8.05
N TYR A 88 -15.74 4.94 -8.00
CA TYR A 88 -15.21 4.15 -9.12
C TYR A 88 -16.31 3.21 -9.62
N GLY A 89 -17.27 3.78 -10.36
CA GLY A 89 -18.50 3.09 -10.70
C GLY A 89 -19.50 3.08 -9.54
N LYS A 90 -20.38 2.08 -9.48
CA LYS A 90 -21.51 2.07 -8.54
C LYS A 90 -21.22 1.38 -7.21
N TYR A 91 -20.21 0.52 -7.16
CA TYR A 91 -20.03 -0.48 -6.11
C TYR A 91 -18.67 -0.43 -5.39
N LYS A 92 -17.81 0.55 -5.73
CA LYS A 92 -16.54 0.82 -5.05
C LYS A 92 -16.20 2.31 -5.10
N ALA A 93 -15.42 2.77 -4.12
CA ALA A 93 -14.99 4.16 -4.01
C ALA A 93 -13.60 4.25 -3.38
N LYS A 94 -12.82 5.28 -3.69
CA LYS A 94 -11.60 5.61 -2.94
C LYS A 94 -11.93 6.58 -1.82
N ILE A 95 -11.45 6.28 -0.61
CA ILE A 95 -11.69 7.09 0.60
C ILE A 95 -10.59 8.13 0.74
N ASN A 96 -10.97 9.40 0.93
CA ASN A 96 -10.03 10.50 1.12
C ASN A 96 -9.28 10.37 2.46
N LEU A 97 -8.04 10.87 2.51
CA LEU A 97 -7.16 10.66 3.68
C LEU A 97 -7.51 11.55 4.89
N ASP A 98 -8.22 12.64 4.63
CA ASP A 98 -8.74 13.61 5.61
C ASP A 98 -9.90 13.05 6.43
N VAL A 99 -10.52 11.94 6.00
CA VAL A 99 -11.49 11.17 6.79
C VAL A 99 -10.94 10.80 8.18
N ARG A 100 -9.62 10.59 8.28
CA ARG A 100 -8.94 10.34 9.56
C ARG A 100 -9.12 11.48 10.56
N ASP A 101 -9.11 12.71 10.06
CA ASP A 101 -9.28 13.91 10.87
C ASP A 101 -10.77 14.27 11.02
N SER A 102 -11.56 14.15 9.96
CA SER A 102 -13.00 14.46 9.99
C SER A 102 -13.76 13.56 10.95
N LEU A 103 -13.43 12.26 11.01
CA LEU A 103 -14.08 11.29 11.90
C LEU A 103 -13.37 11.08 13.23
N LYS A 104 -12.28 11.78 13.51
CA LYS A 104 -11.49 11.62 14.76
C LYS A 104 -12.31 11.79 16.04
N HIS A 105 -13.34 12.63 15.99
CA HIS A 105 -14.27 12.89 17.09
C HIS A 105 -15.08 11.65 17.53
N ARG A 106 -15.12 10.60 16.70
CA ARG A 106 -15.80 9.33 17.01
C ARG A 106 -14.99 8.38 17.89
N GLY A 107 -13.72 8.72 18.16
CA GLY A 107 -12.78 7.83 18.84
C GLY A 107 -12.29 6.71 17.92
N ALA A 108 -11.68 5.67 18.50
CA ALA A 108 -11.04 4.59 17.75
C ALA A 108 -11.61 3.23 18.14
N GLY A 109 -11.92 2.41 17.14
CA GLY A 109 -12.39 1.05 17.34
C GLY A 109 -11.34 0.09 17.91
N TYR A 110 -11.78 -1.11 18.22
CA TYR A 110 -10.92 -2.24 18.54
C TYR A 110 -10.24 -2.76 17.28
N TYR A 111 -8.95 -3.06 17.37
CA TYR A 111 -8.15 -3.62 16.28
C TYR A 111 -7.98 -5.12 16.48
N VAL A 112 -8.48 -5.92 15.52
CA VAL A 112 -8.46 -7.39 15.56
C VAL A 112 -7.65 -7.91 14.38
N VAL A 113 -6.57 -8.62 14.67
CA VAL A 113 -5.72 -9.23 13.65
C VAL A 113 -6.03 -10.72 13.55
N VAL A 114 -6.40 -11.16 12.34
CA VAL A 114 -6.59 -12.57 12.01
C VAL A 114 -5.28 -13.13 11.45
N ALA A 115 -4.67 -14.06 12.17
CA ALA A 115 -3.48 -14.77 11.75
C ALA A 115 -3.78 -16.25 11.48
N GLY A 116 -2.90 -16.91 10.72
CA GLY A 116 -2.96 -18.34 10.45
C GLY A 116 -1.82 -19.10 11.12
N ILE A 117 -1.94 -20.42 11.17
CA ILE A 117 -0.78 -21.29 11.41
C ILE A 117 0.15 -21.28 10.19
N THR A 118 1.31 -21.93 10.29
CA THR A 118 2.20 -22.14 9.14
C THR A 118 1.43 -22.78 7.98
N PRO A 119 1.46 -22.19 6.77
CA PRO A 119 0.64 -22.66 5.66
C PRO A 119 0.94 -24.10 5.24
N THR A 120 -0.11 -24.82 4.88
CA THR A 120 -0.10 -26.21 4.42
C THR A 120 -0.81 -26.33 3.06
N PRO A 121 -0.54 -27.39 2.28
CA PRO A 121 -1.24 -27.60 1.01
C PRO A 121 -2.77 -27.72 1.10
N LEU A 122 -3.32 -27.95 2.30
CA LEU A 122 -4.76 -28.08 2.53
C LEU A 122 -5.47 -26.73 2.55
N GLY A 123 -4.75 -25.64 2.82
CA GLY A 123 -5.29 -24.28 2.94
C GLY A 123 -6.03 -24.05 4.25
N GLU A 124 -5.77 -22.90 4.87
CA GLU A 124 -6.27 -22.59 6.21
C GLU A 124 -7.54 -21.72 6.21
N GLY A 125 -7.90 -21.13 5.06
CA GLY A 125 -9.10 -20.28 4.95
C GLY A 125 -9.02 -18.99 5.77
N LYS A 126 -7.82 -18.41 5.94
CA LYS A 126 -7.61 -17.19 6.74
C LYS A 126 -8.47 -16.02 6.28
N SER A 127 -8.41 -15.63 5.00
CA SER A 127 -9.22 -14.53 4.48
C SER A 127 -10.72 -14.84 4.53
N THR A 128 -11.10 -16.10 4.34
CA THR A 128 -12.49 -16.57 4.55
C THR A 128 -12.96 -16.33 5.98
N THR A 129 -12.06 -16.53 6.95
CA THR A 129 -12.31 -16.28 8.38
C THR A 129 -12.36 -14.79 8.68
N THR A 130 -11.46 -13.97 8.12
CA THR A 130 -11.48 -12.50 8.23
C THR A 130 -12.82 -11.93 7.77
N ILE A 131 -13.26 -12.31 6.57
CA ILE A 131 -14.51 -11.82 5.99
C ILE A 131 -15.74 -12.41 6.71
N GLY A 132 -15.70 -13.69 7.09
CA GLY A 132 -16.77 -14.34 7.85
C GLY A 132 -16.96 -13.70 9.23
N LEU A 133 -15.89 -13.36 9.94
CA LEU A 133 -15.94 -12.65 11.21
C LEU A 133 -16.51 -11.23 11.04
N CYS A 134 -16.09 -10.53 9.99
CA CYS A 134 -16.62 -9.21 9.65
C CYS A 134 -18.14 -9.28 9.38
N GLN A 135 -18.60 -10.26 8.60
CA GLN A 135 -20.01 -10.52 8.34
C GLN A 135 -20.79 -10.87 9.61
N ALA A 136 -20.25 -11.75 10.46
CA ALA A 136 -20.88 -12.13 11.73
C ALA A 136 -21.09 -10.91 12.64
N LEU A 137 -20.06 -10.09 12.83
CA LEU A 137 -20.16 -8.87 13.63
C LEU A 137 -21.11 -7.85 12.99
N GLY A 138 -21.01 -7.63 11.69
CA GLY A 138 -21.74 -6.60 10.98
C GLY A 138 -23.21 -6.96 10.75
N ALA A 139 -23.45 -7.99 9.93
CA ALA A 139 -24.79 -8.36 9.48
C ALA A 139 -25.58 -9.15 10.54
N HIS A 140 -24.92 -9.96 11.37
CA HIS A 140 -25.61 -10.87 12.31
C HIS A 140 -25.71 -10.31 13.73
N MET A 141 -24.69 -9.60 14.21
CA MET A 141 -24.63 -9.05 15.57
C MET A 141 -24.84 -7.54 15.66
N ASP A 142 -25.04 -6.86 14.51
CA ASP A 142 -25.33 -5.43 14.47
C ASP A 142 -24.25 -4.60 15.18
N LYS A 143 -22.98 -4.91 14.90
CA LYS A 143 -21.81 -4.16 15.39
C LYS A 143 -21.24 -3.27 14.29
N GLU A 144 -20.65 -2.15 14.69
CA GLU A 144 -19.84 -1.36 13.76
C GLU A 144 -18.55 -2.12 13.46
N VAL A 145 -18.34 -2.46 12.19
CA VAL A 145 -17.19 -3.27 11.79
C VAL A 145 -16.75 -2.97 10.37
N VAL A 146 -15.44 -2.94 10.13
CA VAL A 146 -14.83 -2.83 8.80
C VAL A 146 -13.77 -3.92 8.68
N ALA A 147 -13.71 -4.59 7.54
CA ALA A 147 -12.56 -5.44 7.21
C ALA A 147 -11.49 -4.64 6.45
N CYS A 148 -10.22 -4.84 6.76
CA CYS A 148 -9.08 -4.33 5.99
C CYS A 148 -8.34 -5.51 5.37
N ILE A 149 -8.20 -5.54 4.05
CA ILE A 149 -7.54 -6.63 3.34
C ILE A 149 -6.63 -6.12 2.22
N ARG A 150 -5.75 -7.00 1.77
CA ARG A 150 -4.83 -6.71 0.67
C ARG A 150 -5.53 -6.78 -0.68
N GLN A 151 -5.10 -5.90 -1.59
CA GLN A 151 -5.39 -6.04 -3.01
C GLN A 151 -4.58 -7.22 -3.58
N PRO A 152 -5.21 -8.18 -4.27
CA PRO A 152 -4.50 -9.23 -4.97
C PRO A 152 -3.80 -8.69 -6.22
N SER A 153 -2.66 -9.30 -6.58
CA SER A 153 -2.04 -9.12 -7.90
C SER A 153 -2.96 -9.69 -8.99
N MET A 154 -3.00 -9.02 -10.14
CA MET A 154 -3.75 -9.46 -11.31
C MET A 154 -3.07 -10.64 -12.01
N GLY A 155 -1.74 -10.73 -11.98
CA GLY A 155 -0.98 -11.77 -12.69
C GLY A 155 -1.44 -13.21 -12.38
N PRO A 156 -1.60 -13.59 -11.09
CA PRO A 156 -2.11 -14.90 -10.71
C PRO A 156 -3.52 -15.23 -11.18
N THR A 157 -4.38 -14.23 -11.41
CA THR A 157 -5.78 -14.40 -11.85
C THR A 157 -5.85 -15.17 -13.17
N PHE A 158 -4.91 -14.95 -14.07
CA PHE A 158 -4.84 -15.61 -15.39
C PHE A 158 -4.02 -16.91 -15.40
N GLY A 159 -3.53 -17.34 -14.23
CA GLY A 159 -2.77 -18.59 -14.07
C GLY A 159 -3.55 -19.62 -13.28
N ILE A 160 -3.20 -19.74 -12.00
CA ILE A 160 -3.71 -20.79 -11.09
C ILE A 160 -4.65 -20.19 -10.02
N LYS A 161 -4.60 -18.87 -9.78
CA LYS A 161 -5.24 -18.21 -8.63
C LYS A 161 -6.05 -16.98 -9.05
N GLY A 162 -7.24 -17.20 -9.58
CA GLY A 162 -8.32 -16.19 -9.64
C GLY A 162 -9.42 -16.56 -8.64
N GLY A 163 -9.13 -16.43 -7.34
CA GLY A 163 -10.05 -16.82 -6.26
C GLY A 163 -10.75 -15.62 -5.61
N ALA A 164 -11.74 -15.88 -4.76
CA ALA A 164 -12.36 -14.83 -3.95
C ALA A 164 -11.37 -14.19 -2.96
N ALA A 165 -11.58 -12.92 -2.61
CA ALA A 165 -11.11 -12.45 -1.30
C ALA A 165 -12.03 -13.05 -0.24
N GLY A 166 -11.60 -14.18 0.31
CA GLY A 166 -12.41 -15.05 1.14
C GLY A 166 -12.75 -16.35 0.42
N GLY A 167 -13.98 -16.86 0.61
CA GLY A 167 -14.47 -18.06 -0.06
C GLY A 167 -15.87 -18.45 0.40
N GLY A 168 -16.60 -19.21 -0.42
CA GLY A 168 -17.97 -19.62 -0.16
C GLY A 168 -18.91 -18.42 0.04
N TYR A 169 -19.62 -18.35 1.16
CA TYR A 169 -20.51 -17.21 1.48
C TYR A 169 -19.83 -16.10 2.28
N SER A 170 -18.50 -16.18 2.44
CA SER A 170 -17.67 -15.18 3.10
C SER A 170 -16.74 -14.53 2.08
N GLN A 171 -17.26 -13.59 1.29
CA GLN A 171 -16.51 -12.96 0.20
C GLN A 171 -16.71 -11.44 0.13
N VAL A 172 -15.71 -10.75 -0.43
CA VAL A 172 -15.80 -9.34 -0.86
C VAL A 172 -16.31 -9.28 -2.30
N VAL A 173 -17.19 -8.31 -2.59
CA VAL A 173 -17.81 -8.10 -3.91
C VAL A 173 -17.77 -6.63 -4.33
N PRO A 174 -17.69 -6.35 -5.65
CA PRO A 174 -17.61 -7.31 -6.78
C PRO A 174 -16.22 -7.98 -6.92
N MET A 175 -16.19 -9.32 -6.96
CA MET A 175 -14.93 -10.08 -7.00
C MET A 175 -14.12 -9.83 -8.29
N GLU A 176 -14.80 -9.79 -9.43
CA GLU A 176 -14.16 -9.63 -10.75
C GLU A 176 -13.36 -8.32 -10.83
N GLU A 177 -13.91 -7.23 -10.28
CA GLU A 177 -13.23 -5.95 -10.26
C GLU A 177 -11.98 -5.97 -9.36
N MET A 178 -12.07 -6.66 -8.22
CA MET A 178 -10.97 -6.77 -7.26
C MET A 178 -9.80 -7.62 -7.78
N ASN A 179 -10.07 -8.65 -8.58
CA ASN A 179 -9.03 -9.54 -9.13
C ASN A 179 -8.37 -9.01 -10.42
N LEU A 180 -8.87 -7.90 -10.96
CA LEU A 180 -8.37 -7.27 -12.17
C LEU A 180 -7.73 -5.92 -11.85
N HIS A 181 -8.32 -4.83 -12.35
CA HIS A 181 -7.70 -3.51 -12.26
C HIS A 181 -8.07 -2.74 -10.98
N LEU A 182 -9.13 -3.15 -10.28
CA LEU A 182 -9.74 -2.47 -9.15
C LEU A 182 -9.89 -0.95 -9.40
N THR A 183 -9.01 -0.14 -8.82
CA THR A 183 -8.98 1.32 -8.90
C THR A 183 -7.68 1.85 -9.52
N GLY A 184 -6.81 0.97 -10.02
CA GLY A 184 -5.58 1.34 -10.74
C GLY A 184 -4.31 1.39 -9.89
N ASP A 185 -4.37 1.07 -8.59
CA ASP A 185 -3.25 1.24 -7.65
C ASP A 185 -1.98 0.50 -8.08
N ILE A 186 -2.13 -0.77 -8.51
CA ILE A 186 -0.99 -1.57 -9.00
C ILE A 186 -0.44 -1.00 -10.31
N HIS A 187 -1.26 -0.41 -11.17
CA HIS A 187 -0.79 0.21 -12.41
C HIS A 187 0.05 1.45 -12.12
N ALA A 188 -0.37 2.28 -11.16
CA ALA A 188 0.40 3.43 -10.70
C ALA A 188 1.75 3.01 -10.10
N ILE A 189 1.79 1.93 -9.32
CA ILE A 189 3.04 1.33 -8.81
C ILE A 189 3.94 0.91 -9.98
N GLY A 190 3.37 0.21 -10.97
CA GLY A 190 4.12 -0.23 -12.16
C GLY A 190 4.70 0.94 -12.94
N ALA A 191 3.91 2.00 -13.15
CA ALA A 191 4.36 3.22 -13.81
C ALA A 191 5.48 3.93 -13.03
N ALA A 192 5.32 4.10 -11.71
CA ALA A 192 6.32 4.74 -10.85
C ALA A 192 7.63 3.93 -10.80
N ASN A 193 7.56 2.61 -10.62
CA ASN A 193 8.72 1.74 -10.58
C ASN A 193 9.51 1.79 -11.91
N ASN A 194 8.78 1.73 -13.02
CA ASN A 194 9.39 1.72 -14.36
C ASN A 194 9.89 3.11 -14.78
N LEU A 195 9.29 4.19 -14.29
CA LEU A 195 9.85 5.55 -14.42
C LEU A 195 11.21 5.64 -13.73
N LEU A 196 11.33 5.12 -12.51
CA LEU A 196 12.60 5.11 -11.79
C LEU A 196 13.65 4.27 -12.52
N ALA A 197 13.28 3.09 -13.02
CA ALA A 197 14.17 2.26 -13.84
C ALA A 197 14.64 2.97 -15.12
N ALA A 198 13.74 3.66 -15.82
CA ALA A 198 14.09 4.45 -17.01
C ALA A 198 15.01 5.63 -16.67
N ALA A 199 14.78 6.30 -15.54
CA ALA A 199 15.62 7.42 -15.08
C ALA A 199 17.04 6.97 -14.75
N ILE A 200 17.22 5.80 -14.12
CA ILE A 200 18.54 5.21 -13.84
C ILE A 200 19.31 5.00 -15.15
N ASP A 201 18.70 4.30 -16.11
CA ASP A 201 19.36 3.97 -17.39
C ASP A 201 19.71 5.26 -18.16
N THR A 202 18.80 6.22 -18.19
CA THR A 202 19.01 7.54 -18.82
C THR A 202 20.14 8.30 -18.14
N ARG A 203 20.23 8.26 -16.80
CA ARG A 203 21.28 8.92 -16.04
C ARG A 203 22.65 8.32 -16.37
N VAL A 204 22.76 6.99 -16.35
CA VAL A 204 24.01 6.28 -16.68
C VAL A 204 24.45 6.61 -18.10
N PHE A 205 23.54 6.55 -19.08
CA PHE A 205 23.84 6.89 -20.47
C PHE A 205 24.37 8.32 -20.62
N HIS A 206 23.71 9.31 -20.01
CA HIS A 206 24.13 10.70 -20.12
C HIS A 206 25.45 10.98 -19.39
N GLU A 207 25.71 10.34 -18.25
CA GLU A 207 26.99 10.48 -17.56
C GLU A 207 28.18 9.92 -18.35
N LYS A 208 27.97 8.84 -19.11
CA LYS A 208 29.01 8.23 -19.95
C LYS A 208 29.28 8.98 -21.24
N THR A 209 28.27 9.70 -21.75
CA THR A 209 28.34 10.32 -23.08
C THR A 209 28.57 11.83 -23.05
N GLN A 210 28.59 12.46 -21.88
CA GLN A 210 28.63 13.92 -21.74
C GLN A 210 29.60 14.37 -20.63
N SER A 211 30.13 15.60 -20.77
CA SER A 211 30.96 16.20 -19.73
C SER A 211 30.12 16.62 -18.51
N ALA A 212 30.76 16.71 -17.34
CA ALA A 212 30.10 17.14 -16.12
C ALA A 212 29.45 18.52 -16.25
N GLU A 213 30.17 19.47 -16.88
CA GLU A 213 29.66 20.82 -17.16
C GLU A 213 28.44 20.80 -18.09
N ALA A 214 28.43 19.93 -19.11
CA ALA A 214 27.27 19.81 -20.00
C ALA A 214 26.04 19.21 -19.30
N LEU A 215 26.24 18.30 -18.34
CA LEU A 215 25.17 17.78 -17.48
C LEU A 215 24.66 18.85 -16.53
N PHE A 216 25.57 19.57 -15.87
CA PHE A 216 25.25 20.65 -14.95
C PHE A 216 24.38 21.73 -15.62
N ARG A 217 24.76 22.18 -16.82
CA ARG A 217 23.99 23.17 -17.60
C ARG A 217 22.59 22.70 -17.97
N ARG A 218 22.36 21.39 -18.11
CA ARG A 218 21.02 20.83 -18.37
C ARG A 218 20.18 20.73 -17.10
N LEU A 219 20.81 20.40 -15.97
CA LEU A 219 20.14 20.36 -14.67
C LEU A 219 19.76 21.78 -14.20
N CYS A 220 20.65 22.75 -14.40
CA CYS A 220 20.47 24.14 -14.03
C CYS A 220 20.52 25.03 -15.30
N PRO A 221 19.49 25.01 -16.15
CA PRO A 221 19.49 25.80 -17.38
C PRO A 221 19.48 27.30 -17.07
N THR A 222 20.29 28.06 -17.82
CA THR A 222 20.29 29.53 -17.75
C THR A 222 19.02 30.07 -18.39
N LYS A 223 18.25 30.85 -17.63
CA LYS A 223 17.07 31.56 -18.13
C LYS A 223 17.47 32.69 -19.08
N LYS A 224 16.48 33.25 -19.79
CA LYS A 224 16.69 34.40 -20.69
C LYS A 224 17.28 35.63 -20.00
N ASP A 225 17.05 35.79 -18.71
CA ASP A 225 17.58 36.87 -17.87
C ASP A 225 18.99 36.58 -17.33
N GLY A 226 19.61 35.46 -17.73
CA GLY A 226 20.95 35.07 -17.27
C GLY A 226 20.96 34.32 -15.93
N THR A 227 19.82 34.18 -15.26
CA THR A 227 19.75 33.53 -13.94
C THR A 227 19.69 32.01 -14.04
N GLN A 228 20.25 31.32 -13.04
CA GLN A 228 20.10 29.89 -12.82
C GLN A 228 19.43 29.67 -11.46
N PHE A 229 18.76 28.52 -11.27
CA PHE A 229 18.17 28.17 -9.99
C PHE A 229 18.19 26.67 -9.78
N PHE A 230 18.33 26.24 -8.52
CA PHE A 230 18.08 24.85 -8.15
C PHE A 230 16.59 24.58 -7.99
N ALA A 231 16.12 23.45 -8.53
CA ALA A 231 14.79 22.96 -8.19
C ALA A 231 14.75 22.48 -6.72
N GLY A 232 13.58 22.51 -6.09
CA GLY A 232 13.42 22.13 -4.68
C GLY A 232 13.97 20.72 -4.33
N SER A 233 13.91 19.78 -5.27
CA SER A 233 14.46 18.43 -5.11
C SER A 233 16.00 18.40 -5.06
N MET A 234 16.67 19.33 -5.75
CA MET A 234 18.13 19.36 -5.89
C MET A 234 18.85 19.68 -4.58
N PHE A 235 18.20 20.42 -3.67
CA PHE A 235 18.77 20.74 -2.36
C PHE A 235 19.09 19.51 -1.52
N ARG A 236 18.41 18.38 -1.76
CA ARG A 236 18.71 17.12 -1.05
C ARG A 236 20.04 16.54 -1.46
N ARG A 237 20.34 16.59 -2.76
CA ARG A 237 21.63 16.19 -3.31
C ARG A 237 22.74 17.11 -2.82
N LEU A 238 22.52 18.43 -2.83
CA LEU A 238 23.49 19.41 -2.31
C LEU A 238 23.80 19.15 -0.83
N LYS A 239 22.77 18.96 0.00
CA LYS A 239 22.92 18.61 1.41
C LYS A 239 23.70 17.32 1.61
N LYS A 240 23.43 16.28 0.80
CA LYS A 240 24.16 15.01 0.85
C LYS A 240 25.66 15.18 0.52
N LEU A 241 25.98 16.11 -0.36
CA LEU A 241 27.35 16.46 -0.75
C LEU A 241 28.03 17.44 0.21
N GLY A 242 27.34 17.93 1.25
CA GLY A 242 27.88 18.95 2.16
C GLY A 242 28.02 20.34 1.53
N ILE A 243 27.19 20.65 0.52
CA ILE A 243 27.20 21.94 -0.18
C ILE A 243 26.02 22.78 0.32
N ASP A 244 26.31 23.89 1.00
CA ASP A 244 25.30 24.81 1.55
C ASP A 244 24.92 25.97 0.60
N LYS A 245 25.57 26.05 -0.56
CA LYS A 245 25.31 27.08 -1.58
C LYS A 245 23.93 26.90 -2.19
N THR A 246 23.23 28.02 -2.40
CA THR A 246 21.85 28.03 -2.91
C THR A 246 21.71 28.61 -4.31
N ASP A 247 22.77 29.25 -4.82
CA ASP A 247 22.86 29.73 -6.21
C ASP A 247 23.77 28.80 -7.02
N PRO A 248 23.29 28.22 -8.14
CA PRO A 248 24.11 27.38 -9.02
C PRO A 248 25.39 28.06 -9.54
N SER A 249 25.39 29.39 -9.67
CA SER A 249 26.53 30.15 -10.17
C SER A 249 27.71 30.19 -9.18
N GLU A 250 27.43 30.04 -7.88
CA GLU A 250 28.43 30.02 -6.79
C GLU A 250 29.16 28.68 -6.66
N LEU A 251 28.69 27.63 -7.34
CA LEU A 251 29.36 26.33 -7.32
C LEU A 251 30.71 26.37 -8.06
N THR A 252 31.76 25.83 -7.44
CA THR A 252 33.05 25.58 -8.11
C THR A 252 32.91 24.50 -9.18
N GLU A 253 33.92 24.35 -10.04
CA GLU A 253 33.89 23.31 -11.07
C GLU A 253 33.78 21.89 -10.47
N GLU A 254 34.48 21.65 -9.35
CA GLU A 254 34.44 20.39 -8.61
C GLU A 254 33.05 20.12 -8.00
N GLU A 255 32.45 21.13 -7.38
CA GLU A 255 31.10 21.02 -6.81
C GLU A 255 30.04 20.79 -7.89
N ARG A 256 30.14 21.49 -9.02
CA ARG A 256 29.26 21.25 -10.19
C ARG A 256 29.41 19.83 -10.69
N ALA A 257 30.63 19.32 -10.76
CA ALA A 257 30.89 17.95 -11.19
C ALA A 257 30.32 16.91 -10.22
N ALA A 258 30.55 17.08 -8.91
CA ALA A 258 30.02 16.21 -7.87
C ALA A 258 28.48 16.22 -7.78
N PHE A 259 27.87 17.38 -8.04
CA PHE A 259 26.42 17.52 -8.12
C PHE A 259 25.85 16.85 -9.38
N ALA A 260 26.46 17.11 -10.54
CA ALA A 260 25.94 16.67 -11.83
C ALA A 260 26.22 15.19 -12.15
N LYS A 261 27.19 14.56 -11.48
CA LYS A 261 27.49 13.13 -11.65
C LYS A 261 27.17 12.34 -10.38
N LEU A 262 26.46 11.22 -10.54
CA LEU A 262 26.23 10.23 -9.48
C LEU A 262 27.28 9.14 -9.50
N ASN A 263 27.99 8.95 -10.63
CA ASN A 263 28.99 7.91 -10.80
C ASN A 263 28.46 6.51 -10.43
N ILE A 264 27.22 6.20 -10.84
CA ILE A 264 26.58 4.90 -10.63
C ILE A 264 27.50 3.80 -11.17
N ASP A 265 27.72 2.77 -10.36
CA ASP A 265 28.37 1.54 -10.78
C ASP A 265 27.33 0.63 -11.45
N ASP A 266 27.46 0.42 -12.77
CA ASP A 266 26.51 -0.34 -13.59
C ASP A 266 26.23 -1.74 -13.04
N ASP A 267 27.25 -2.40 -12.50
CA ASP A 267 27.17 -3.77 -11.98
C ASP A 267 26.47 -3.82 -10.61
N LYS A 268 26.30 -2.66 -9.96
CA LYS A 268 25.65 -2.51 -8.66
C LYS A 268 24.28 -1.85 -8.73
N ILE A 269 23.67 -1.78 -9.92
CA ILE A 269 22.27 -1.36 -10.06
C ILE A 269 21.38 -2.51 -9.56
N THR A 270 20.71 -2.29 -8.43
CA THR A 270 19.79 -3.28 -7.83
C THR A 270 18.35 -3.11 -8.31
N TRP A 271 18.00 -1.92 -8.80
CA TRP A 271 16.63 -1.62 -9.23
C TRP A 271 16.26 -2.34 -10.54
N ARG A 272 15.19 -3.14 -10.46
CA ARG A 272 14.60 -3.91 -11.57
C ARG A 272 13.31 -3.26 -12.06
N ARG A 273 12.84 -3.69 -13.23
CA ARG A 273 11.52 -3.27 -13.76
C ARG A 273 10.42 -4.16 -13.19
N VAL A 274 9.17 -3.76 -13.37
CA VAL A 274 8.03 -4.57 -12.94
C VAL A 274 6.90 -4.66 -13.95
N LEU A 275 6.19 -5.78 -13.91
CA LEU A 275 5.00 -6.06 -14.70
C LEU A 275 4.05 -6.94 -13.88
N ASP A 276 2.76 -6.58 -13.79
CA ASP A 276 1.79 -7.37 -13.02
C ASP A 276 1.19 -8.54 -13.84
N VAL A 277 2.08 -9.33 -14.44
CA VAL A 277 1.76 -10.51 -15.24
C VAL A 277 2.77 -11.60 -14.88
N ASN A 278 2.32 -12.85 -14.83
CA ASN A 278 3.20 -13.99 -14.60
C ASN A 278 4.01 -14.33 -15.86
N ASP A 279 5.09 -13.58 -16.10
CA ASP A 279 6.00 -13.81 -17.23
C ASP A 279 7.38 -14.26 -16.75
N ARG A 280 7.69 -15.54 -16.97
CA ARG A 280 8.98 -16.11 -16.55
C ARG A 280 10.15 -15.73 -17.46
N PHE A 281 9.90 -15.32 -18.71
CA PHE A 281 10.96 -14.99 -19.68
C PHE A 281 11.56 -13.61 -19.41
N LEU A 282 10.87 -12.76 -18.65
CA LEU A 282 11.38 -11.45 -18.25
C LEU A 282 12.27 -11.48 -16.98
N ARG A 283 12.51 -12.65 -16.38
CA ARG A 283 13.34 -12.76 -15.15
C ARG A 283 14.78 -12.30 -15.36
N GLY A 284 15.33 -12.56 -16.54
CA GLY A 284 16.64 -12.10 -16.99
C GLY A 284 16.56 -11.63 -18.43
N ILE A 285 16.93 -10.38 -18.68
CA ILE A 285 16.92 -9.74 -20.00
C ILE A 285 18.15 -8.84 -20.14
N THR A 286 18.44 -8.46 -21.38
CA THR A 286 19.39 -7.38 -21.68
C THR A 286 18.64 -6.18 -22.27
N VAL A 287 18.84 -4.99 -21.70
CA VAL A 287 18.26 -3.72 -22.20
C VAL A 287 19.33 -2.89 -22.94
N GLY A 288 18.91 -1.80 -23.59
CA GLY A 288 19.84 -0.89 -24.27
C GLY A 288 20.45 -1.44 -25.57
N GLN A 289 19.77 -2.36 -26.24
CA GLN A 289 20.27 -3.02 -27.46
C GLN A 289 20.11 -2.16 -28.74
N ASN A 290 19.37 -1.05 -28.68
CA ASN A 290 19.21 -0.18 -29.84
C ASN A 290 20.54 0.53 -30.14
N ALA A 291 20.86 0.72 -31.42
CA ALA A 291 22.05 1.46 -31.87
C ALA A 291 22.13 2.88 -31.28
N THR A 292 20.98 3.51 -30.96
CA THR A 292 20.92 4.83 -30.32
C THR A 292 21.52 4.85 -28.92
N GLU A 293 21.56 3.71 -28.23
CA GLU A 293 22.14 3.58 -26.89
C GLU A 293 23.66 3.38 -26.92
N LYS A 294 24.27 3.43 -28.11
CA LYS A 294 25.73 3.48 -28.31
C LYS A 294 26.51 2.37 -27.61
N GLY A 295 25.93 1.17 -27.53
CA GLY A 295 26.55 0.01 -26.90
C GLY A 295 26.45 0.00 -25.36
N HIS A 296 25.69 0.92 -24.75
CA HIS A 296 25.42 0.93 -23.30
C HIS A 296 24.27 -0.01 -22.94
N SER A 297 24.46 -1.30 -23.19
CA SER A 297 23.54 -2.35 -22.75
C SER A 297 23.87 -2.83 -21.34
N ARG A 298 22.86 -3.33 -20.61
CA ARG A 298 23.07 -4.02 -19.33
C ARG A 298 22.08 -5.17 -19.13
N GLU A 299 22.47 -6.12 -18.30
CA GLU A 299 21.58 -7.16 -17.82
C GLU A 299 20.68 -6.65 -16.69
N THR A 300 19.43 -7.10 -16.68
CA THR A 300 18.43 -6.77 -15.67
C THR A 300 17.27 -7.78 -15.73
N GLY A 301 16.12 -7.45 -15.15
CA GLY A 301 14.91 -8.24 -15.32
C GLY A 301 13.68 -7.51 -14.78
N PHE A 302 12.58 -8.25 -14.82
CA PHE A 302 11.29 -7.86 -14.27
C PHE A 302 10.94 -8.72 -13.05
N ASP A 303 10.32 -8.07 -12.09
CA ASP A 303 9.61 -8.72 -10.99
C ASP A 303 8.10 -8.45 -11.12
N ILE A 304 7.28 -9.24 -10.42
CA ILE A 304 5.84 -8.95 -10.38
C ILE A 304 5.60 -7.66 -9.60
N THR A 305 4.67 -6.80 -10.04
CA THR A 305 4.53 -5.43 -9.50
C THR A 305 4.32 -5.36 -7.99
N VAL A 306 3.59 -6.32 -7.42
CA VAL A 306 3.37 -6.38 -5.97
C VAL A 306 4.63 -6.70 -5.15
N ALA A 307 5.72 -7.11 -5.80
CA ALA A 307 7.05 -7.30 -5.19
C ALA A 307 7.89 -6.01 -5.18
N SER A 308 7.45 -4.92 -5.82
CA SER A 308 8.16 -3.64 -5.83
C SER A 308 8.30 -3.06 -4.42
N GLU A 309 9.44 -2.43 -4.13
CA GLU A 309 9.63 -1.65 -2.90
C GLU A 309 8.62 -0.49 -2.79
N ILE A 310 8.12 0.03 -3.91
CA ILE A 310 7.05 1.04 -3.93
C ILE A 310 5.75 0.49 -3.34
N MET A 311 5.44 -0.80 -3.55
CA MET A 311 4.29 -1.45 -2.89
C MET A 311 4.49 -1.53 -1.38
N ALA A 312 5.71 -1.84 -0.92
CA ALA A 312 6.04 -1.83 0.50
C ALA A 312 5.95 -0.41 1.10
N CYS A 313 6.40 0.61 0.37
CA CYS A 313 6.25 2.02 0.76
C CYS A 313 4.77 2.41 0.89
N LEU A 314 3.92 2.01 -0.07
CA LEU A 314 2.47 2.25 -0.01
C LEU A 314 1.83 1.54 1.20
N ALA A 315 2.25 0.33 1.52
CA ALA A 315 1.71 -0.40 2.67
C ALA A 315 2.07 0.28 4.02
N MET A 316 3.23 0.93 4.11
CA MET A 316 3.75 1.44 5.38
C MET A 316 3.62 2.95 5.57
N THR A 317 3.29 3.70 4.52
CA THR A 317 3.16 5.15 4.61
C THR A 317 1.94 5.57 5.43
N THR A 318 2.02 6.76 6.03
CA THR A 318 0.96 7.38 6.84
C THR A 318 0.47 8.71 6.26
N SER A 319 1.17 9.29 5.29
CA SER A 319 0.81 10.58 4.68
C SER A 319 1.52 10.78 3.36
N LEU A 320 1.08 11.75 2.56
CA LEU A 320 1.77 12.10 1.31
C LEU A 320 3.22 12.52 1.55
N ALA A 321 3.48 13.25 2.64
CA ALA A 321 4.83 13.64 3.03
C ALA A 321 5.69 12.41 3.38
N ASP A 322 5.18 11.49 4.21
CA ASP A 322 5.85 10.24 4.56
C ASP A 322 6.11 9.37 3.32
N MET A 323 5.15 9.29 2.39
CA MET A 323 5.32 8.56 1.13
C MET A 323 6.43 9.16 0.30
N ARG A 324 6.47 10.50 0.17
CA ARG A 324 7.53 11.19 -0.56
C ARG A 324 8.91 10.92 0.03
N GLU A 325 9.03 10.95 1.36
CA GLU A 325 10.32 10.69 2.03
C GLU A 325 10.78 9.26 1.76
N ARG A 326 9.88 8.27 1.90
CA ARG A 326 10.19 6.86 1.62
C ARG A 326 10.59 6.63 0.17
N LEU A 327 9.81 7.16 -0.78
CA LEU A 327 10.10 7.04 -2.20
C LEU A 327 11.42 7.71 -2.58
N GLY A 328 11.73 8.87 -1.99
CA GLY A 328 13.01 9.57 -2.22
C GLY A 328 14.22 8.83 -1.64
N ALA A 329 14.03 8.13 -0.52
CA ALA A 329 15.09 7.42 0.19
C ALA A 329 15.43 6.03 -0.39
N MET A 330 14.61 5.49 -1.30
CA MET A 330 14.87 4.19 -1.93
C MET A 330 16.25 4.17 -2.59
N VAL A 331 17.08 3.19 -2.23
CA VAL A 331 18.42 3.01 -2.79
C VAL A 331 18.32 2.16 -4.05
N VAL A 332 18.78 2.71 -5.17
CA VAL A 332 18.63 2.08 -6.49
C VAL A 332 19.92 1.47 -7.04
N ALA A 333 21.05 1.94 -6.55
CA ALA A 333 22.38 1.48 -6.92
C ALA A 333 23.40 1.91 -5.87
N THR A 334 24.64 1.46 -6.04
CA THR A 334 25.81 2.02 -5.37
C THR A 334 26.68 2.74 -6.41
N ASP A 335 27.34 3.82 -6.01
CA ASP A 335 28.31 4.48 -6.88
C ASP A 335 29.67 3.76 -6.88
N THR A 336 30.58 4.23 -7.74
CA THR A 336 31.95 3.70 -7.84
C THR A 336 32.80 3.86 -6.57
N SER A 337 32.39 4.70 -5.62
CA SER A 337 33.06 4.90 -4.32
C SER A 337 32.47 4.03 -3.21
N GLY A 338 31.35 3.35 -3.46
CA GLY A 338 30.65 2.53 -2.48
C GLY A 338 29.49 3.23 -1.78
N ASP A 339 29.16 4.47 -2.15
CA ASP A 339 28.08 5.23 -1.53
C ASP A 339 26.72 4.90 -2.17
N PRO A 340 25.62 4.86 -1.38
CA PRO A 340 24.30 4.55 -1.90
C PRO A 340 23.79 5.67 -2.80
N VAL A 341 23.22 5.33 -3.95
CA VAL A 341 22.51 6.26 -4.84
C VAL A 341 21.01 6.07 -4.64
N THR A 342 20.32 7.16 -4.34
CA THR A 342 18.89 7.16 -4.00
C THR A 342 18.02 7.70 -5.14
N ALA A 343 16.70 7.49 -5.07
CA ALA A 343 15.76 8.10 -6.00
C ALA A 343 15.76 9.65 -5.92
N ASP A 344 16.02 10.24 -4.75
CA ASP A 344 16.18 11.70 -4.61
C ASP A 344 17.49 12.20 -5.25
N ASP A 345 18.58 11.40 -5.28
CA ASP A 345 19.81 11.75 -6.03
C ASP A 345 19.53 11.85 -7.55
N LEU A 346 18.58 11.06 -8.06
CA LEU A 346 18.08 11.16 -9.44
C LEU A 346 17.07 12.29 -9.63
N GLY A 347 16.58 12.91 -8.55
CA GLY A 347 15.54 13.94 -8.58
C GLY A 347 14.11 13.41 -8.76
N LEU A 348 13.88 12.12 -8.52
CA LEU A 348 12.62 11.43 -8.86
C LEU A 348 11.60 11.36 -7.71
N GLY A 349 12.00 11.58 -6.46
CA GLY A 349 11.10 11.40 -5.30
C GLY A 349 9.75 12.13 -5.44
N GLY A 350 9.76 13.38 -5.94
CA GLY A 350 8.53 14.13 -6.21
C GLY A 350 7.67 13.54 -7.33
N ALA A 351 8.28 13.15 -8.45
CA ALA A 351 7.56 12.58 -9.59
C ALA A 351 6.91 11.23 -9.23
N LEU A 352 7.63 10.39 -8.48
CA LEU A 352 7.09 9.12 -7.96
C LEU A 352 5.91 9.37 -7.01
N THR A 353 6.00 10.40 -6.16
CA THR A 353 4.92 10.78 -5.24
C THR A 353 3.65 11.19 -5.99
N VAL A 354 3.78 11.99 -7.06
CA VAL A 354 2.64 12.42 -7.89
C VAL A 354 1.96 11.22 -8.56
N LEU A 355 2.74 10.28 -9.12
CA LEU A 355 2.18 9.06 -9.72
C LEU A 355 1.42 8.19 -8.70
N MET A 356 1.82 8.26 -7.43
CA MET A 356 1.25 7.46 -6.34
C MET A 356 0.14 8.16 -5.55
N GLN A 357 -0.16 9.43 -5.84
CA GLN A 357 -1.03 10.27 -5.03
C GLN A 357 -2.42 9.64 -4.80
N ASP A 358 -3.07 9.18 -5.87
CA ASP A 358 -4.40 8.56 -5.78
C ASP A 358 -4.34 7.15 -5.18
N SER A 359 -3.25 6.44 -5.43
CA SER A 359 -2.99 5.10 -4.90
C SER A 359 -2.82 5.08 -3.39
N MET A 360 -2.71 6.23 -2.71
CA MET A 360 -2.69 6.29 -1.25
C MET A 360 -4.07 6.12 -0.61
N ARG A 361 -5.15 6.33 -1.38
CA ARG A 361 -6.52 6.32 -0.87
C ARG A 361 -7.09 4.90 -0.85
N PRO A 362 -7.46 4.33 0.31
CA PRO A 362 -8.00 2.98 0.39
C PRO A 362 -9.27 2.81 -0.45
N THR A 363 -9.45 1.64 -1.07
CA THR A 363 -10.66 1.35 -1.84
C THR A 363 -11.74 0.74 -0.93
N LEU A 364 -12.83 1.46 -0.71
CA LEU A 364 -14.04 0.95 -0.06
C LEU A 364 -14.83 0.04 -1.02
N MET A 365 -15.06 -1.17 -0.56
CA MET A 365 -15.92 -2.20 -1.13
C MET A 365 -16.85 -2.77 -0.05
N GLN A 366 -17.48 -3.91 -0.30
CA GLN A 366 -18.36 -4.55 0.68
C GLN A 366 -18.29 -6.08 0.61
N THR A 367 -18.70 -6.73 1.69
CA THR A 367 -18.94 -8.19 1.71
C THR A 367 -20.25 -8.55 1.00
N LEU A 368 -20.49 -9.84 0.76
CA LEU A 368 -21.78 -10.35 0.25
C LEU A 368 -23.00 -9.86 1.03
N GLU A 369 -22.83 -9.57 2.32
CA GLU A 369 -23.88 -9.09 3.22
C GLU A 369 -23.87 -7.55 3.39
N GLY A 370 -23.08 -6.84 2.60
CA GLY A 370 -23.05 -5.36 2.60
C GLY A 370 -22.29 -4.75 3.77
N THR A 371 -21.41 -5.50 4.42
CA THR A 371 -20.50 -4.95 5.46
C THR A 371 -19.29 -4.31 4.79
N ALA A 372 -18.84 -3.14 5.25
CA ALA A 372 -17.74 -2.42 4.60
C ALA A 372 -16.42 -3.19 4.62
N THR A 373 -15.66 -3.06 3.53
CA THR A 373 -14.31 -3.62 3.42
C THR A 373 -13.39 -2.63 2.73
N LEU A 374 -12.25 -2.31 3.34
CA LEU A 374 -11.18 -1.51 2.75
C LEU A 374 -10.15 -2.45 2.12
N VAL A 375 -9.99 -2.34 0.80
CA VAL A 375 -8.99 -3.10 0.02
C VAL A 375 -7.87 -2.13 -0.35
N HIS A 376 -6.66 -2.37 0.15
CA HIS A 376 -5.55 -1.44 -0.09
C HIS A 376 -4.17 -2.04 0.16
N ALA A 377 -3.25 -1.78 -0.78
CA ALA A 377 -1.90 -2.36 -0.85
C ALA A 377 -1.90 -3.90 -0.85
N GLY A 378 -0.77 -4.51 -1.21
CA GLY A 378 -0.64 -5.96 -1.26
C GLY A 378 0.80 -6.42 -1.38
N PRO A 379 1.70 -5.99 -0.48
CA PRO A 379 3.09 -6.41 -0.53
C PRO A 379 3.22 -7.91 -0.30
N PHE A 380 4.29 -8.47 -0.83
CA PHE A 380 4.73 -9.82 -0.47
C PHE A 380 5.06 -9.92 1.01
N ALA A 381 4.89 -11.12 1.58
CA ALA A 381 5.10 -11.38 3.00
C ALA A 381 6.46 -12.00 3.31
N ASN A 382 7.21 -12.41 2.29
CA ASN A 382 8.55 -12.98 2.44
C ASN A 382 9.66 -11.94 2.27
N ILE A 383 9.44 -10.92 1.44
CA ILE A 383 10.39 -9.82 1.19
C ILE A 383 9.90 -8.47 1.72
N ALA A 384 8.68 -8.42 2.25
CA ALA A 384 8.06 -7.24 2.86
C ALA A 384 7.04 -7.69 3.94
N SER A 385 6.23 -6.76 4.46
CA SER A 385 5.37 -7.00 5.64
C SER A 385 4.20 -7.96 5.41
N GLY A 386 3.75 -8.15 4.16
CA GLY A 386 2.64 -9.06 3.86
C GLY A 386 1.25 -8.61 4.32
N ASN A 387 1.08 -7.34 4.70
CA ASN A 387 -0.14 -6.78 5.29
C ASN A 387 -0.78 -5.72 4.38
N SER A 388 -2.07 -5.39 4.59
CA SER A 388 -2.69 -4.22 3.95
C SER A 388 -2.08 -2.92 4.48
N SER A 389 -2.43 -1.80 3.87
CA SER A 389 -1.81 -0.52 4.25
C SER A 389 -2.18 -0.06 5.66
N VAL A 390 -1.23 0.58 6.35
CA VAL A 390 -1.46 1.30 7.60
C VAL A 390 -2.55 2.38 7.46
N ILE A 391 -2.64 3.05 6.30
CA ILE A 391 -3.67 4.05 6.02
C ILE A 391 -5.08 3.45 6.10
N ALA A 392 -5.30 2.29 5.46
CA ALA A 392 -6.60 1.61 5.51
C ALA A 392 -7.00 1.24 6.94
N ASP A 393 -6.04 0.76 7.74
CA ASP A 393 -6.31 0.45 9.16
C ASP A 393 -6.66 1.71 9.96
N GLN A 394 -5.92 2.81 9.77
CA GLN A 394 -6.20 4.09 10.43
C GLN A 394 -7.57 4.67 10.04
N VAL A 395 -7.92 4.62 8.76
CA VAL A 395 -9.23 5.04 8.24
C VAL A 395 -10.33 4.15 8.81
N GLY A 396 -10.12 2.83 8.80
CA GLY A 396 -11.07 1.85 9.36
C GLY A 396 -11.35 2.11 10.84
N LEU A 397 -10.33 2.42 11.64
CA LEU A 397 -10.45 2.64 13.09
C LEU A 397 -11.36 3.82 13.43
N VAL A 398 -11.28 4.91 12.67
CA VAL A 398 -12.17 6.07 12.87
C VAL A 398 -13.54 5.88 12.21
N MET A 399 -13.61 5.13 11.10
CA MET A 399 -14.88 4.79 10.43
C MET A 399 -15.81 4.00 11.34
N VAL A 400 -15.27 3.07 12.12
CA VAL A 400 -16.07 2.28 13.09
C VAL A 400 -16.29 3.06 14.39
N GLY A 401 -15.31 3.87 14.82
CA GLY A 401 -15.37 4.66 16.06
C GLY A 401 -15.36 3.82 17.33
N ASP A 402 -15.55 4.47 18.48
CA ASP A 402 -15.57 3.82 19.80
C ASP A 402 -16.53 2.64 19.85
N GLY A 403 -16.04 1.48 20.30
CA GLY A 403 -16.83 0.27 20.46
C GLY A 403 -17.06 -0.54 19.16
N GLY A 404 -16.59 -0.03 18.02
CA GLY A 404 -16.55 -0.74 16.75
C GLY A 404 -15.30 -1.60 16.57
N PHE A 405 -15.20 -2.33 15.46
CA PHE A 405 -14.14 -3.30 15.20
C PHE A 405 -13.50 -3.12 13.82
N VAL A 406 -12.17 -3.07 13.76
CA VAL A 406 -11.43 -3.26 12.51
C VAL A 406 -10.89 -4.68 12.50
N ILE A 407 -11.28 -5.46 11.49
CA ILE A 407 -10.79 -6.83 11.28
C ILE A 407 -9.77 -6.80 10.15
N THR A 408 -8.51 -7.08 10.44
CA THR A 408 -7.44 -7.17 9.43
C THR A 408 -6.82 -8.56 9.43
N GLU A 409 -5.89 -8.82 8.52
CA GLU A 409 -5.15 -10.08 8.46
C GLU A 409 -3.65 -9.90 8.28
N ALA A 410 -2.90 -10.85 8.85
CA ALA A 410 -1.45 -10.97 8.71
C ALA A 410 -1.09 -11.93 7.56
N GLY A 411 -0.12 -11.59 6.71
CA GLY A 411 0.37 -12.47 5.63
C GLY A 411 0.95 -13.80 6.14
N VAL A 412 0.87 -14.89 5.35
CA VAL A 412 1.48 -16.21 5.66
C VAL A 412 0.96 -16.80 7.00
N GLY A 413 1.83 -17.21 7.92
CA GLY A 413 1.50 -17.66 9.25
C GLY A 413 1.87 -16.59 10.28
N ALA A 414 1.45 -16.81 11.53
CA ALA A 414 1.75 -15.92 12.66
C ALA A 414 3.25 -15.78 12.96
N ASP A 415 4.09 -16.67 12.43
CA ASP A 415 5.54 -16.62 12.53
C ASP A 415 6.20 -15.56 11.64
N ILE A 416 5.49 -15.07 10.62
CA ILE A 416 6.01 -14.09 9.66
C ILE A 416 5.17 -12.81 9.63
N GLY A 417 3.84 -12.92 9.53
CA GLY A 417 3.00 -11.75 9.27
C GLY A 417 2.48 -11.00 10.50
N LEU A 418 2.45 -11.65 11.67
CA LEU A 418 2.00 -11.06 12.94
C LEU A 418 3.19 -10.44 13.67
#